data_AF-A0A838D1Q9-F1
#
_entry.id   AF-A0A838D1Q9-F1
#
_cell.length_a   1.000
_cell.length_b   1.000
_cell.length_c   1.000
_cell.angle_alpha   90.00
_cell.angle_beta   90.00
_cell.angle_gamma   90.00
#
_symmetry.space_group_name_H-M   'P 1'
#
loop_
_entity.id
_entity.type
_entity.pdbx_description
1 polymer ?
#
loop_
_entity_poly.entity_id
_entity_poly.type
_entity_poly.pdbx_seq_one_letter_code
_entity_poly.pdbx_strand_id
1 'polypeptide(L)'
;MRDDPARRSNAPPATMPRPEDTIRRYLDAHEGSVKVTVRQALSSWELERPTEVDRARIERDLAAVGVECDPPLTEGELDNRVTIRVREESAERRDEPAVPRRAGTGAGAPAAGAGAASTSGPGAGSTAPGTGTGPTAPGPARPA
;
A
#
# COMPACT_ATOMS: atom_id res chain seq x y z
N MET A 1 -2.97 -27.98 -44.32
CA MET A 1 -3.51 -27.56 -43.00
C MET A 1 -2.75 -28.32 -41.93
N ARG A 2 -1.76 -27.69 -41.30
CA ARG A 2 -1.08 -28.22 -40.11
C ARG A 2 -1.53 -27.33 -38.96
N ASP A 3 -2.27 -27.91 -38.02
CA ASP A 3 -2.59 -27.28 -36.75
C ASP A 3 -1.28 -26.96 -36.02
N ASP A 4 -1.14 -25.71 -35.59
CA ASP A 4 0.04 -25.19 -34.90
C ASP A 4 -0.10 -25.49 -33.39
N PRO A 5 0.65 -26.46 -32.82
CA PRO A 5 0.53 -26.82 -31.41
C PRO A 5 1.21 -25.80 -30.47
N ALA A 6 1.87 -24.75 -30.99
CA ALA A 6 2.55 -23.75 -30.17
C ALA A 6 1.57 -22.73 -29.54
N ARG A 7 0.27 -22.81 -29.89
CA ARG A 7 -0.79 -22.06 -29.22
C ARG A 7 -1.29 -22.71 -27.92
N ARG A 8 -0.59 -23.74 -27.39
CA ARG A 8 -0.82 -24.24 -26.03
C ARG A 8 -0.50 -23.15 -25.01
N SER A 9 -1.55 -22.43 -24.66
CA SER A 9 -1.84 -22.09 -23.27
C SER A 9 -0.67 -21.46 -22.50
N ASN A 10 -0.30 -20.25 -22.88
CA ASN A 10 0.24 -19.31 -21.90
C ASN A 10 -0.93 -18.82 -21.01
N ALA A 11 -1.59 -19.76 -20.33
CA ALA A 11 -2.49 -19.41 -19.24
C ALA A 11 -1.56 -18.82 -18.17
N PRO A 12 -1.78 -17.57 -17.72
CA PRO A 12 -1.01 -17.03 -16.62
C PRO A 12 -1.07 -18.05 -15.47
N PRO A 13 0.06 -18.28 -14.76
CA PRO A 13 0.08 -19.24 -13.67
C PRO A 13 -1.13 -18.94 -12.78
N ALA A 14 -1.89 -19.97 -12.39
CA ALA A 14 -2.98 -19.84 -11.45
C ALA A 14 -2.44 -19.16 -10.20
N THR A 15 -2.57 -17.83 -10.17
CA THR A 15 -1.91 -16.98 -9.21
C THR A 15 -2.76 -17.14 -7.99
N MET A 16 -2.21 -17.77 -6.95
CA MET A 16 -2.90 -17.90 -5.69
C MET A 16 -3.43 -16.51 -5.32
N PRO A 17 -4.72 -16.40 -4.94
CA PRO A 17 -5.33 -15.10 -4.69
C PRO A 17 -4.48 -14.39 -3.65
N ARG A 18 -4.01 -13.19 -4.01
CA ARG A 18 -3.17 -12.44 -3.11
C ARG A 18 -4.00 -12.02 -1.89
N PRO A 19 -3.38 -11.88 -0.70
CA PRO A 19 -4.12 -11.47 0.50
C PRO A 19 -4.85 -10.14 0.28
N GLU A 20 -4.27 -9.21 -0.49
CA GLU A 20 -4.91 -7.94 -0.84
C GLU A 20 -6.23 -8.09 -1.63
N ASP A 21 -6.30 -9.02 -2.59
CA ASP A 21 -7.52 -9.31 -3.35
C ASP A 21 -8.60 -9.92 -2.47
N THR A 22 -8.20 -10.75 -1.51
CA THR A 22 -9.12 -11.38 -0.55
C THR A 22 -9.76 -10.33 0.34
N ILE A 23 -8.97 -9.37 0.83
CA ILE A 23 -9.46 -8.25 1.65
C ILE A 23 -10.39 -7.37 0.84
N ARG A 24 -10.04 -7.02 -0.41
CA ARG A 24 -10.92 -6.23 -1.28
C ARG A 24 -12.26 -6.91 -1.51
N ARG A 25 -12.25 -8.21 -1.81
CA ARG A 25 -13.49 -8.99 -2.01
C ARG A 25 -14.33 -9.07 -0.74
N TYR A 26 -13.68 -9.18 0.41
CA TYR A 26 -14.36 -9.13 1.70
C TYR A 26 -15.00 -7.75 1.93
N LEU A 27 -14.29 -6.65 1.67
CA LEU A 27 -14.84 -5.30 1.81
C LEU A 27 -16.04 -5.07 0.88
N ASP A 28 -15.98 -5.56 -0.35
CA ASP A 28 -17.09 -5.48 -1.32
C ASP A 28 -18.38 -6.15 -0.79
N ALA A 29 -18.23 -7.25 -0.05
CA ALA A 29 -19.35 -7.94 0.61
C ALA A 29 -19.85 -7.24 1.90
N HIS A 30 -19.06 -6.31 2.45
CA HIS A 30 -19.28 -5.66 3.76
C HIS A 30 -19.46 -4.14 3.62
N GLU A 31 -20.22 -3.68 2.61
CA GLU A 31 -20.56 -2.27 2.42
C GLU A 31 -19.34 -1.34 2.20
N GLY A 32 -18.22 -1.91 1.73
CA GLY A 32 -17.01 -1.15 1.36
C GLY A 32 -16.12 -0.74 2.52
N SER A 33 -16.47 -1.04 3.78
CA SER A 33 -15.63 -0.74 4.94
C SER A 33 -15.77 -1.76 6.07
N VAL A 34 -14.68 -2.02 6.78
CA VAL A 34 -14.68 -2.87 7.98
C VAL A 34 -13.78 -2.29 9.05
N LYS A 35 -14.22 -2.39 10.31
CA LYS A 35 -13.41 -2.03 11.47
C LYS A 35 -12.80 -3.27 12.09
N VAL A 36 -11.49 -3.37 12.05
CA VAL A 36 -10.72 -4.52 12.58
C VAL A 36 -9.57 -4.03 13.45
N THR A 37 -8.94 -4.91 14.21
CA THR A 37 -7.67 -4.57 14.88
C THR A 37 -6.50 -4.67 13.92
N VAL A 38 -5.42 -3.92 14.17
CA VAL A 38 -4.17 -4.03 13.38
C VAL A 38 -3.69 -5.49 13.35
N ARG A 39 -3.75 -6.20 14.49
CA ARG A 39 -3.43 -7.63 14.55
C ARG A 39 -4.29 -8.47 13.61
N GLN A 40 -5.60 -8.25 13.58
CA GLN A 40 -6.49 -8.99 12.67
C GLN A 40 -6.19 -8.68 11.21
N ALA A 41 -5.96 -7.42 10.86
CA ALA A 41 -5.59 -7.04 9.50
C ALA A 41 -4.31 -7.79 9.05
N LEU A 42 -3.26 -7.73 9.87
CA LEU A 42 -1.96 -8.34 9.60
C LEU A 42 -1.98 -9.87 9.66
N SER A 43 -2.94 -10.47 10.37
CA SER A 43 -3.10 -11.93 10.41
C SER A 43 -3.36 -12.56 9.03
N SER A 44 -3.89 -11.77 8.08
CA SER A 44 -4.08 -12.20 6.68
C SER A 44 -2.77 -12.44 5.93
N TRP A 45 -1.65 -11.90 6.43
CA TRP A 45 -0.30 -12.12 5.90
C TRP A 45 0.51 -13.14 6.71
N GLU A 46 -0.12 -13.82 7.67
CA GLU A 46 0.51 -14.86 8.51
C GLU A 46 1.77 -14.36 9.26
N LEU A 47 1.85 -13.06 9.54
CA LEU A 47 2.96 -12.44 10.27
C LEU A 47 2.70 -12.47 11.78
N GLU A 48 3.44 -13.30 12.53
CA GLU A 48 3.35 -13.33 13.99
C GLU A 48 3.90 -12.06 14.66
N ARG A 49 4.94 -11.45 14.08
CA ARG A 49 5.60 -10.25 14.62
C ARG A 49 5.91 -9.26 13.48
N PRO A 50 4.91 -8.52 13.00
CA PRO A 50 5.09 -7.59 11.90
C PRO A 50 5.94 -6.39 12.34
N THR A 51 7.03 -6.15 11.61
CA THR A 51 7.88 -4.96 11.79
C THR A 51 7.24 -3.74 11.15
N GLU A 52 7.74 -2.55 11.46
CA GLU A 52 7.28 -1.30 10.83
C GLU A 52 7.45 -1.33 9.30
N VAL A 53 8.53 -1.95 8.81
CA VAL A 53 8.79 -2.14 7.37
C VAL A 53 7.74 -3.03 6.73
N ASP A 54 7.33 -4.11 7.41
CA ASP A 54 6.27 -5.00 6.91
C ASP A 54 4.93 -4.29 6.84
N ARG A 55 4.61 -3.48 7.86
CA ARG A 55 3.37 -2.69 7.91
C ARG A 55 3.31 -1.67 6.77
N ALA A 56 4.40 -0.93 6.54
CA ALA A 56 4.49 0.03 5.44
C ALA A 56 4.38 -0.65 4.07
N ARG A 57 4.94 -1.85 3.91
CA ARG A 57 4.80 -2.65 2.70
C ARG A 57 3.35 -3.09 2.48
N ILE A 58 2.70 -3.62 3.52
CA ILE A 58 1.30 -4.05 3.46
C ILE A 58 0.38 -2.88 3.14
N GLU A 59 0.60 -1.72 3.76
CA GLU A 59 -0.16 -0.51 3.48
C GLU A 59 0.00 -0.06 2.03
N ARG A 60 1.21 -0.14 1.47
CA ARG A 60 1.46 0.12 0.04
C ARG A 60 0.75 -0.89 -0.87
N ASP A 61 0.75 -2.17 -0.50
CA ASP A 61 0.10 -3.22 -1.28
C ASP A 61 -1.43 -3.08 -1.23
N LEU A 62 -2.00 -2.70 -0.09
CA LEU A 62 -3.42 -2.32 0.07
C LEU A 62 -3.76 -1.08 -0.76
N ALA A 63 -2.93 -0.04 -0.70
CA ALA A 63 -3.13 1.16 -1.50
C ALA A 63 -3.10 0.87 -3.01
N ALA A 64 -2.27 -0.08 -3.45
CA ALA A 64 -2.20 -0.49 -4.85
C ALA A 64 -3.48 -1.17 -5.36
N VAL A 65 -4.26 -1.80 -4.47
CA VAL A 65 -5.57 -2.38 -4.81
C VAL A 65 -6.74 -1.43 -4.52
N GLY A 66 -6.46 -0.17 -4.17
CA GLY A 66 -7.46 0.84 -3.86
C GLY A 66 -8.09 0.66 -2.49
N VAL A 67 -7.35 0.13 -1.52
CA VAL A 67 -7.79 -0.01 -0.12
C VAL A 67 -6.95 0.92 0.76
N GLU A 68 -7.60 1.63 1.67
CA GLU A 68 -6.94 2.52 2.63
C GLU A 68 -7.28 2.15 4.07
N CYS A 69 -6.38 2.49 4.99
CA CYS A 69 -6.51 2.23 6.42
C CYS A 69 -6.51 3.56 7.19
N ASP A 70 -7.46 3.70 8.11
CA ASP A 70 -7.56 4.86 9.00
C ASP A 70 -7.77 4.41 10.46
N PRO A 71 -6.84 4.65 11.39
CA PRO A 71 -5.50 5.25 11.20
C PRO A 71 -4.51 4.35 10.42
N PRO A 72 -3.33 4.88 9.99
CA PRO A 72 -2.28 4.11 9.32
C PRO A 72 -1.82 2.90 10.13
N LEU A 73 -1.48 1.79 9.45
CA LEU A 73 -1.01 0.58 10.14
C LEU A 73 0.32 0.79 10.87
N THR A 74 1.12 1.72 10.37
CA THR A 74 2.39 2.15 10.96
C THR A 74 2.20 2.89 12.28
N GLU A 75 1.02 3.46 12.53
CA GLU A 75 0.73 4.23 13.73
C GLU A 75 -0.04 3.41 14.77
N GLY A 76 0.64 3.08 15.88
CA GLY A 76 0.03 2.54 17.09
C GLY A 76 0.29 1.05 17.36
N GLU A 77 -0.39 0.57 18.40
CA GLU A 77 -0.25 -0.80 18.91
C GLU A 77 -1.06 -1.81 18.08
N LEU A 78 -0.68 -3.09 18.18
CA LEU A 78 -1.35 -4.18 17.43
C LEU A 78 -2.83 -4.35 17.78
N ASP A 79 -3.22 -3.95 18.99
CA ASP A 79 -4.58 -4.04 19.48
C ASP A 79 -5.40 -2.77 19.14
N ASN A 80 -4.80 -1.77 18.49
CA ASN A 80 -5.49 -0.58 18.02
C ASN A 80 -6.50 -0.95 16.91
N ARG A 81 -7.63 -0.25 16.87
CA ARG A 81 -8.68 -0.47 15.86
C ARG A 81 -8.45 0.44 14.67
N VAL A 82 -8.37 -0.18 13.50
CA VAL A 82 -8.25 0.49 12.21
C VAL A 82 -9.51 0.22 11.38
N THR A 83 -9.91 1.23 10.63
CA THR A 83 -10.98 1.12 9.64
C THR A 83 -10.32 0.90 8.29
N ILE A 84 -10.56 -0.25 7.70
CA ILE A 84 -10.12 -0.56 6.34
C ILE A 84 -11.31 -0.27 5.43
N ARG A 85 -11.11 0.57 4.42
CA ARG A 85 -12.17 0.89 3.45
C ARG A 85 -11.63 0.86 2.03
N VAL A 86 -12.50 0.52 1.08
CA VAL A 86 -12.18 0.70 -0.34
C VAL A 86 -12.10 2.20 -0.58
N ARG A 87 -10.94 2.68 -0.99
CA ARG A 87 -10.78 4.03 -1.49
C ARG A 87 -11.74 4.14 -2.66
N GLU A 88 -12.75 4.99 -2.54
CA GLU A 88 -13.51 5.43 -3.71
C GLU A 88 -12.47 6.08 -4.61
N GLU A 89 -11.98 5.33 -5.59
CA GLU A 89 -11.17 5.85 -6.66
C GLU A 89 -12.08 6.88 -7.31
N SER A 90 -11.96 8.15 -6.89
CA SER A 90 -12.62 9.26 -7.54
C SER A 90 -12.30 9.07 -9.01
N ALA A 91 -13.32 8.66 -9.78
CA ALA A 91 -13.22 8.20 -11.16
C ALA A 91 -12.82 9.34 -12.11
N GLU A 92 -12.17 10.38 -11.59
CA GLU A 92 -11.77 11.63 -12.21
C GLU A 92 -10.39 11.54 -12.87
N ARG A 93 -9.68 10.41 -12.81
CA ARG A 93 -8.39 10.21 -13.52
C ARG A 93 -8.43 9.18 -14.65
N ARG A 94 -9.61 8.85 -15.16
CA ARG A 94 -9.76 8.11 -16.43
C ARG A 94 -10.27 8.97 -17.59
N ASP A 95 -9.99 10.27 -17.53
CA ASP A 95 -10.19 11.22 -18.63
C ASP A 95 -8.84 11.88 -18.98
N GLU A 96 -7.85 11.06 -19.38
CA GLU A 96 -6.83 11.58 -20.31
C GLU A 96 -7.05 10.89 -21.67
N PRO A 97 -7.88 11.49 -22.55
CA PRO A 97 -8.09 10.98 -23.89
C PRO A 97 -6.78 11.03 -24.68
N ALA A 98 -6.39 9.84 -25.15
CA ALA A 98 -5.52 9.57 -26.30
C ALA A 98 -4.84 10.79 -26.93
N VAL A 99 -3.54 10.96 -26.64
CA VAL A 99 -2.67 11.77 -27.51
C VAL A 99 -2.75 11.18 -28.92
N PRO A 100 -3.29 11.91 -29.93
CA PRO A 100 -3.32 11.44 -31.29
C PRO A 100 -1.88 11.26 -31.76
N ARG A 101 -1.62 10.04 -32.22
CA ARG A 101 -0.39 9.61 -32.88
C ARG A 101 -0.05 10.60 -34.00
N ARG A 102 0.81 11.58 -33.73
CA ARG A 102 1.39 12.43 -34.79
C ARG A 102 2.36 11.57 -35.60
N ALA A 103 1.86 11.05 -36.71
CA ALA A 103 2.70 10.74 -37.87
C ALA A 103 3.37 12.06 -38.31
N GLY A 104 4.68 12.15 -38.14
CA GLY A 104 5.44 13.36 -38.42
C GLY A 104 6.93 13.04 -38.52
N THR A 105 7.30 12.44 -39.65
CA THR A 105 8.68 12.40 -40.16
C THR A 105 9.29 13.79 -40.12
N GLY A 106 10.39 13.97 -39.39
CA GLY A 106 11.13 15.22 -39.35
C GLY A 106 12.44 15.08 -38.58
N ALA A 107 13.51 14.80 -39.33
CA ALA A 107 14.88 14.78 -38.87
C ALA A 107 15.31 16.13 -38.27
N GLY A 108 16.03 16.08 -37.15
CA GLY A 108 16.65 17.25 -36.54
C GLY A 108 17.38 16.94 -35.24
N ALA A 109 18.60 16.39 -35.33
CA ALA A 109 19.66 16.66 -34.37
C ALA A 109 20.11 18.14 -34.55
N PRO A 110 20.74 18.86 -33.58
CA PRO A 110 21.66 18.34 -32.57
C PRO A 110 21.67 19.09 -31.21
N ALA A 111 22.68 18.76 -30.40
CA ALA A 111 23.46 19.63 -29.52
C ALA A 111 23.29 19.43 -28.00
N ALA A 112 24.35 18.82 -27.47
CA ALA A 112 24.79 18.75 -26.09
C ALA A 112 24.64 20.06 -25.31
N GLY A 113 24.16 19.94 -24.08
CA GLY A 113 24.27 20.94 -23.03
C GLY A 113 24.51 20.24 -21.71
N ALA A 114 25.78 20.00 -21.39
CA ALA A 114 26.23 19.57 -20.08
C ALA A 114 26.01 20.73 -19.09
N GLY A 115 25.17 20.50 -18.08
CA GLY A 115 24.94 21.41 -16.96
C GLY A 115 25.06 20.65 -15.66
N ALA A 116 26.30 20.44 -15.22
CA ALA A 116 26.60 20.06 -13.85
C ALA A 116 26.43 21.28 -12.94
N ALA A 117 25.64 21.16 -11.87
CA ALA A 117 25.85 21.94 -10.66
C ALA A 117 25.18 21.23 -9.47
N SER A 118 26.04 20.73 -8.59
CA SER A 118 25.76 20.25 -7.25
C SER A 118 25.02 21.28 -6.41
N THR A 119 24.09 20.84 -5.55
CA THR A 119 24.00 21.41 -4.20
C THR A 119 23.77 20.30 -3.17
N SER A 120 24.82 20.10 -2.38
CA SER A 120 24.79 19.37 -1.12
C SER A 120 23.87 20.08 -0.13
N GLY A 121 23.14 19.28 0.66
CA GLY A 121 22.47 19.76 1.87
C GLY A 121 22.24 18.62 2.86
N PRO A 122 23.17 18.36 3.80
CA PRO A 122 22.92 17.48 4.93
C PRO A 122 22.18 18.26 6.03
N GLY A 123 20.86 18.06 6.11
CA GLY A 123 20.05 18.53 7.23
C GLY A 123 20.07 17.52 8.37
N ALA A 124 21.06 17.62 9.25
CA ALA A 124 21.07 16.94 10.54
C ALA A 124 20.02 17.56 11.46
N GLY A 125 18.84 16.96 11.54
CA GLY A 125 17.81 17.25 12.54
C GLY A 125 17.99 16.34 13.75
N SER A 126 18.70 16.86 14.74
CA SER A 126 19.02 16.21 16.01
C SER A 126 17.85 16.27 17.01
N THR A 127 17.74 15.21 17.82
CA THR A 127 17.23 15.15 19.22
C THR A 127 15.76 15.47 19.54
N ALA A 128 15.05 14.47 20.07
CA ALA A 128 14.70 14.40 21.52
C ALA A 128 14.11 13.02 21.91
N PRO A 129 14.72 12.28 22.86
CA PRO A 129 14.02 11.19 23.53
C PRO A 129 13.11 11.76 24.62
N GLY A 130 11.79 11.67 24.42
CA GLY A 130 10.81 11.89 25.46
C GLY A 130 10.76 10.69 26.40
N THR A 131 11.38 10.79 27.57
CA THR A 131 11.12 9.89 28.70
C THR A 131 9.75 10.19 29.28
N GLY A 132 8.73 9.47 28.80
CA GLY A 132 7.40 9.42 29.41
C GLY A 132 7.41 8.49 30.61
N THR A 133 7.52 9.05 31.81
CA THR A 133 7.29 8.34 33.07
C THR A 133 5.77 8.12 33.20
N GLY A 134 5.30 6.90 32.88
CA GLY A 134 3.91 6.53 33.05
C GLY A 134 3.53 6.40 34.54
N PRO A 135 2.36 6.88 34.98
CA PRO A 135 1.88 6.64 36.34
C PRO A 135 1.45 5.17 36.52
N THR A 136 2.05 4.52 37.50
CA THR A 136 1.61 3.24 38.06
C THR A 136 0.19 3.37 38.62
N ALA A 137 -0.79 2.71 38.01
CA ALA A 137 -2.10 2.50 38.60
C ALA A 137 -2.12 1.15 39.33
N PRO A 138 -2.30 1.12 40.67
CA PRO A 138 -2.59 -0.12 41.40
C PRO A 138 -4.03 -0.60 41.13
N GLY A 139 -4.16 -1.92 40.93
CA GLY A 139 -5.30 -2.59 40.33
C GLY A 139 -6.59 -2.67 41.16
N PRO A 140 -7.65 -3.27 40.58
CA PRO A 140 -8.93 -3.41 41.25
C PRO A 140 -8.89 -4.49 42.34
N ALA A 141 -9.37 -4.13 43.53
CA ALA A 141 -9.66 -5.05 44.62
C ALA A 141 -10.78 -6.03 44.19
N ARG A 142 -10.55 -7.33 44.39
CA ARG A 142 -11.60 -8.36 44.24
C ARG A 142 -12.57 -8.25 45.42
N PRO A 143 -13.88 -8.17 45.21
CA PRO A 143 -14.85 -8.48 46.26
C PRO A 143 -14.95 -10.00 46.46
N ALA A 144 -15.19 -10.40 47.71
CA ALA A 144 -15.45 -11.76 48.16
C ALA A 144 -16.90 -12.19 47.92
#